data_AF-A0A7V6WJ22-F1
#
_entry.id   AF-A0A7V6WJ22-F1
#
_cell.length_a   1.000
_cell.length_b   1.000
_cell.length_c   1.000
_cell.angle_alpha   90.00
_cell.angle_beta   90.00
_cell.angle_gamma   90.00
#
_symmetry.space_group_name_H-M   'P 1'
#
loop_
_entity.id
_entity.type
_entity.pdbx_description
1 polymer ?
#
loop_
_entity_poly.entity_id
_entity_poly.type
_entity_poly.pdbx_seq_one_letter_code
_entity_poly.pdbx_strand_id
1 'polypeptide(L)'
;MPEEKVIICRCEEITEAEIRQVIQEGALTIDEIKRVTRAGKGLCQGKTCSLAVIKILAEETGQKIDDLKQPSYRPPTRPLPLEVVGEGVDRKDEKIAT
;
A
#
# COMPACT_ATOMS: atom_id res chain seq x y z
N MET A 1 29.90 -13.60 2.53
CA MET A 1 28.80 -13.29 1.58
C MET A 1 28.17 -12.01 2.09
N PRO A 2 28.10 -10.92 1.31
CA PRO A 2 27.41 -9.73 1.78
C PRO A 2 25.95 -10.09 2.05
N GLU A 3 25.41 -9.63 3.17
CA GLU A 3 24.02 -9.92 3.56
C GLU A 3 23.08 -9.44 2.46
N GLU A 4 22.37 -10.38 1.83
CA GLU A 4 21.41 -10.08 0.77
C GLU A 4 20.27 -9.25 1.37
N LYS A 5 20.15 -7.99 0.96
CA LYS A 5 19.06 -7.13 1.42
C LYS A 5 17.76 -7.59 0.77
N VAL A 6 16.85 -8.13 1.57
CA VAL A 6 15.51 -8.52 1.10
C VAL A 6 14.67 -7.26 0.88
N ILE A 7 14.34 -6.98 -0.38
CA ILE A 7 13.47 -5.85 -0.74
C ILE A 7 12.02 -6.28 -0.65
N ILE A 8 11.26 -5.59 0.21
CA ILE A 8 9.82 -5.81 0.37
C ILE A 8 9.02 -4.87 -0.53
N CYS A 9 9.38 -3.59 -0.60
CA CYS A 9 8.73 -2.63 -1.50
C CYS A 9 9.63 -2.28 -2.68
N ARG A 10 9.34 -2.85 -3.85
CA ARG A 10 10.10 -2.55 -5.07
C ARG A 10 9.96 -1.10 -5.56
N CYS A 11 8.81 -0.46 -5.33
CA CYS A 11 8.56 0.89 -5.85
C CYS A 11 9.28 1.98 -5.07
N GLU A 12 9.43 1.80 -3.76
CA GLU A 12 10.10 2.77 -2.87
C GLU A 12 11.43 2.22 -2.34
N GLU A 13 11.88 1.08 -2.88
CA GLU A 13 13.14 0.40 -2.54
C GLU A 13 13.33 0.04 -1.05
N ILE A 14 12.22 -0.21 -0.34
CA ILE A 14 12.23 -0.50 1.10
C ILE A 14 12.56 -1.97 1.37
N THR A 15 13.49 -2.18 2.29
CA THR A 15 13.95 -3.48 2.75
C THR A 15 13.16 -4.00 3.95
N GLU A 16 13.25 -5.31 4.18
CA GLU A 16 12.67 -5.97 5.36
C GLU A 16 13.25 -5.41 6.67
N ALA A 17 14.57 -5.13 6.68
CA ALA A 17 15.26 -4.59 7.84
C ALA A 17 14.72 -3.22 8.26
N GLU A 18 14.45 -2.33 7.29
CA GLU A 18 13.86 -1.01 7.56
C GLU A 18 12.44 -1.11 8.13
N ILE A 19 11.64 -2.05 7.64
CA ILE A 19 10.29 -2.27 8.17
C ILE A 19 10.37 -2.77 9.62
N ARG A 20 11.24 -3.73 9.90
CA ARG A 20 11.46 -4.23 11.28
C ARG A 20 11.96 -3.14 12.20
N GLN A 21 12.90 -2.31 11.75
CA GLN A 21 13.40 -1.18 12.54
C GLN A 21 12.27 -0.24 12.95
N VAL A 22 11.40 0.13 12.02
CA VAL A 22 10.25 1.02 12.33
C VAL A 22 9.26 0.37 13.30
N ILE A 23 9.08 -0.95 13.25
CA ILE A 23 8.26 -1.67 14.24
C ILE A 23 8.91 -1.64 15.63
N GLN A 24 10.23 -1.84 15.70
CA GLN A 24 11.00 -1.76 16.95
C GLN A 24 10.98 -0.35 17.55
N GLU A 25 10.93 0.69 16.71
CA GLU A 25 10.77 2.09 17.12
C GLU A 25 9.36 2.41 17.65
N GLY A 26 8.41 1.47 17.51
CA GLY A 26 7.08 1.56 18.13
C GLY A 26 5.90 1.63 17.16
N ALA A 27 6.09 1.39 15.86
CA ALA A 27 4.96 1.29 14.94
C ALA A 27 4.16 0.01 15.19
N LEU A 28 2.86 0.15 15.49
CA LEU A 28 1.96 -0.97 15.79
C LEU A 28 0.93 -1.20 14.68
N THR A 29 0.82 -0.26 13.75
CA THR A 29 -0.16 -0.29 12.66
C THR A 29 0.49 -0.18 11.29
N ILE A 30 -0.17 -0.73 10.27
CA ILE A 30 0.26 -0.57 8.87
C ILE A 30 0.35 0.90 8.48
N ASP A 31 -0.60 1.73 8.92
CA ASP A 31 -0.63 3.13 8.51
C ASP A 31 0.56 3.91 9.07
N GLU A 32 1.06 3.56 10.25
CA GLU A 32 2.30 4.12 10.80
C GLU A 32 3.51 3.69 9.98
N ILE A 33 3.65 2.39 9.70
CA ILE A 33 4.73 1.88 8.84
C ILE A 33 4.72 2.60 7.49
N LYS A 34 3.54 2.74 6.87
CA LYS A 34 3.35 3.46 5.61
C LYS A 34 3.72 4.94 5.67
N ARG A 35 3.49 5.60 6.81
CA ARG A 35 3.81 7.02 6.99
C ARG A 35 5.31 7.24 7.08
N VAL A 36 6.01 6.34 7.78
CA VAL A 36 7.46 6.45 7.99
C VAL A 36 8.23 5.95 6.78
N THR A 37 8.01 4.71 6.36
CA THR A 37 8.81 4.04 5.30
C THR A 37 8.32 4.33 3.89
N ARG A 38 7.10 4.87 3.73
CA ARG A 38 6.39 4.98 2.43
C ARG A 38 6.09 3.65 1.73
N ALA A 39 6.35 2.49 2.34
CA ALA A 39 6.04 1.19 1.77
C ALA A 39 4.57 1.10 1.31
N GLY A 40 4.35 0.83 0.03
CA GLY A 40 3.00 0.75 -0.56
C GLY A 40 2.39 2.09 -0.99
N LYS A 41 3.15 3.19 -1.00
CA LYS A 41 2.75 4.48 -1.61
C LYS A 41 3.27 4.71 -3.03
N GLY A 42 4.12 3.82 -3.54
CA GLY A 42 4.66 3.92 -4.90
C GLY A 42 3.64 3.59 -5.99
N LEU A 43 4.11 3.47 -7.24
CA LEU A 43 3.24 3.28 -8.42
C LEU A 43 2.28 2.08 -8.30
N CYS A 44 2.69 1.01 -7.62
CA CYS A 44 1.86 -0.17 -7.41
C CYS A 44 0.75 0.02 -6.36
N GLN A 45 0.76 1.10 -5.58
CA GLN A 45 -0.19 1.40 -4.50
C GLN A 45 -0.35 0.24 -3.49
N GLY A 46 0.77 -0.44 -3.17
CA GLY A 46 0.78 -1.50 -2.17
C GLY A 46 0.31 -2.88 -2.65
N LYS A 47 -0.04 -3.05 -3.93
CA LYS A 47 -0.52 -4.34 -4.47
C LYS A 47 0.45 -5.51 -4.24
N THR A 48 1.75 -5.24 -4.24
CA THR A 48 2.77 -6.28 -4.08
C THR A 48 3.26 -6.42 -2.64
N CYS A 49 3.51 -5.30 -1.96
CA CYS A 49 4.18 -5.29 -0.67
C CYS A 49 3.24 -5.30 0.54
N SER A 50 1.96 -4.94 0.39
CA SER A 50 1.06 -4.75 1.55
C SER A 50 0.90 -6.00 2.41
N LEU A 51 0.68 -7.17 1.80
CA LEU A 51 0.55 -8.43 2.53
C LEU A 51 1.85 -8.84 3.22
N ALA A 52 3.00 -8.58 2.58
CA ALA A 52 4.30 -8.86 3.18
C ALA A 52 4.56 -7.97 4.41
N VAL A 53 4.22 -6.67 4.32
CA VAL A 53 4.31 -5.74 5.47
C VAL A 53 3.40 -6.17 6.61
N ILE A 54 2.17 -6.61 6.31
CA ILE A 54 1.22 -7.14 7.32
C ILE A 54 1.81 -8.35 8.03
N LYS A 55 2.39 -9.28 7.26
CA LYS A 55 3.00 -10.48 7.80
C LYS A 55 4.15 -10.15 8.74
N ILE A 56 5.07 -9.27 8.33
CA ILE A 56 6.18 -8.83 9.17
C ILE A 56 5.65 -8.15 10.45
N LEU A 57 4.66 -7.28 10.32
CA LEU A 57 4.04 -6.61 11.48
C LEU A 57 3.42 -7.62 12.46
N ALA A 58 2.70 -8.63 11.97
CA ALA A 58 2.11 -9.68 12.80
C ALA A 58 3.19 -10.52 13.50
N GLU A 59 4.26 -10.87 12.80
CA GLU A 59 5.38 -11.64 13.35
C GLU A 59 6.11 -10.88 14.47
N GLU A 60 6.38 -9.58 14.27
CA GLU A 60 7.11 -8.76 15.24
C GLU A 60 6.26 -8.33 16.44
N THR A 61 4.97 -8.06 16.24
CA THR A 61 4.08 -7.58 17.32
C THR A 61 3.29 -8.69 18.01
N GLY A 62 3.28 -9.91 17.47
CA GLY A 62 2.48 -11.03 17.96
C GLY A 62 0.97 -10.87 17.78
N GLN A 63 0.52 -9.83 17.05
CA GLN A 63 -0.89 -9.62 16.74
C GLN A 63 -1.39 -10.65 15.74
N LYS A 64 -2.66 -11.06 15.84
CA LYS A 64 -3.27 -11.90 14.80
C LYS A 64 -3.47 -11.07 13.53
N ILE A 65 -3.28 -11.71 12.39
CA ILE A 65 -3.45 -11.07 11.08
C ILE A 65 -4.87 -10.49 10.92
N ASP A 66 -5.88 -11.14 11.47
CA ASP A 66 -7.27 -10.69 11.41
C ASP A 66 -7.54 -9.40 12.20
N ASP A 67 -6.74 -9.14 13.24
CA ASP A 67 -6.85 -7.92 14.05
C ASP A 67 -6.14 -6.72 13.39
N LEU A 68 -5.24 -6.99 12.44
CA LEU A 68 -4.50 -5.95 11.71
C LEU A 68 -5.38 -5.36 10.61
N LYS A 69 -5.69 -4.07 10.76
CA LYS A 69 -6.51 -3.33 9.80
C LYS A 69 -5.86 -3.31 8.42
N GLN A 70 -6.58 -3.80 7.42
CA GLN A 70 -6.14 -3.73 6.04
C GLN A 70 -6.04 -2.29 5.52
N PRO A 71 -5.13 -2.02 4.57
CA PRO A 71 -4.98 -0.70 4.01
C PRO A 71 -6.23 -0.26 3.25
N SER A 72 -6.61 1.02 3.42
CA SER A 72 -7.79 1.56 2.76
C SER A 72 -7.67 1.56 1.23
N TYR A 73 -8.76 1.21 0.57
CA TYR A 73 -8.91 1.33 -0.88
C TYR A 73 -9.35 2.76 -1.25
N ARG A 74 -8.68 3.36 -2.23
CA ARG A 74 -9.00 4.69 -2.76
C ARG A 74 -8.96 4.65 -4.29
N PRO A 75 -10.02 5.08 -4.99
CA PRO A 75 -9.97 5.20 -6.44
C PRO A 75 -9.06 6.38 -6.86
N PRO A 76 -8.45 6.33 -8.06
CA PRO A 76 -8.48 5.25 -9.05
C PRO A 76 -7.47 4.13 -8.75
N THR A 77 -7.81 2.88 -9.08
CA THR A 77 -6.96 1.69 -8.81
C THR A 77 -5.63 1.71 -9.58
N ARG A 78 -5.60 2.39 -10.72
CA ARG A 78 -4.40 2.66 -11.51
C ARG A 78 -4.35 4.17 -11.77
N PRO A 79 -3.15 4.76 -11.82
CA PRO A 79 -3.03 6.13 -12.30
C PRO A 79 -3.67 6.26 -13.67
N LEU A 80 -4.45 7.31 -13.85
CA LEU A 80 -5.10 7.67 -15.10
C LEU A 80 -4.61 9.07 -15.50
N PRO A 81 -4.45 9.34 -16.81
CA PRO A 81 -4.17 10.69 -17.28
C PRO A 81 -5.24 11.66 -16.77
N LEU A 82 -4.83 12.88 -16.42
CA LEU A 82 -5.78 13.90 -15.95
C LEU A 82 -6.81 14.26 -17.02
N GLU A 83 -6.47 14.14 -18.30
CA GLU A 83 -7.41 14.30 -19.42
C GLU A 83 -8.65 13.41 -19.27
N VAL A 84 -8.46 12.14 -18.93
CA VAL A 84 -9.56 11.17 -18.73
C VAL A 84 -10.44 11.55 -17.55
N VAL A 85 -9.89 12.24 -16.55
CA VAL A 85 -10.65 12.73 -15.39
C VAL A 85 -11.30 14.08 -15.68
N GLY A 86 -10.68 14.90 -16.52
CA GLY A 86 -11.08 16.26 -16.88
C GLY A 86 -12.13 16.32 -17.99
N GLU A 87 -12.20 15.30 -18.85
CA GLU A 87 -13.41 15.00 -19.61
C GLU A 87 -14.49 14.61 -18.61
N GLY A 88 -15.19 15.62 -18.07
CA GLY A 88 -16.44 15.39 -17.38
C GLY A 88 -17.28 14.49 -18.27
N VAL A 89 -17.72 13.35 -17.74
CA VAL A 89 -18.71 12.52 -18.40
C VAL A 89 -19.88 13.46 -18.68
N ASP A 90 -20.01 13.91 -19.93
CA ASP A 90 -21.25 14.48 -20.43
C ASP A 90 -22.26 13.35 -20.24
N ARG A 91 -22.97 13.39 -19.11
CA ARG A 91 -24.19 12.63 -18.93
C ARG A 91 -25.14 13.15 -20.00
N LYS A 92 -25.08 12.55 -21.19
CA LYS A 92 -26.24 12.51 -22.07
C LYS A 92 -27.25 11.64 -21.35
N ASP A 93 -27.94 12.26 -20.40
CA ASP A 93 -29.11 11.70 -19.76
C ASP A 93 -30.09 11.29 -20.87
N GLU A 94 -30.45 10.02 -20.82
CA GLU A 94 -31.76 9.50 -21.18
C GLU A 94 -32.21 9.64 -22.65
N LYS A 95 -32.02 8.55 -23.42
CA LYS A 95 -33.12 7.82 -24.09
C LYS A 95 -32.74 6.36 -24.26
N ILE A 96 -32.92 5.57 -23.21
CA ILE A 96 -33.15 4.13 -23.40
C ILE A 96 -34.55 4.02 -24.01
N ALA A 97 -34.58 3.70 -25.29
CA ALA A 97 -35.81 3.42 -26.00
C ALA A 97 -36.56 2.28 -25.31
N THR A 98 -37.82 2.55 -24.95
CA THR A 98 -38.90 1.56 -24.88
C THR A 98 -40.03 2.11 -25.71
#